data_AF-A0A0D6ARY3-F1
#
_entry.id   AF-A0A0D6ARY3-F1
#
_cell.length_a   1.000
_cell.length_b   1.000
_cell.length_c   1.000
_cell.angle_alpha   90.00
_cell.angle_beta   90.00
_cell.angle_gamma   90.00
#
_symmetry.space_group_name_H-M   'P 1'
#
loop_
_entity.id
_entity.type
_entity.pdbx_description
1 polymer ?
#
loop_
_entity_poly.entity_id
_entity_poly.type
_entity_poly.pdbx_seq_one_letter_code
_entity_poly.pdbx_strand_id
1 'polypeptide(L)'
;MNNLHKLALISTISFGFFTQANPVSAQRQNITCQSQRGRYQFCDVDTRGGVKFIRQISNAECRKGSTWGYDRNGIWVDQGCGAEFSVRDRGGNNNNYNSNSGGSDTAAIIGGVLAVGAIAAAIASGSNNSNNNSNNNNSSFNDTITCGSDRGNFIRCNTNIRRGDRVVLRRQLSNSGCWQGETWDYDRNGIWVDQGCRGQFEIIR
;
A
#
# COMPACT_ATOMS: atom_id res chain seq x y z
N MET A 1 71.12 -36.61 -14.03
CA MET A 1 70.43 -36.81 -12.75
C MET A 1 69.13 -36.02 -12.80
N ASN A 2 68.01 -36.76 -12.78
CA ASN A 2 66.71 -36.40 -12.22
C ASN A 2 65.83 -35.43 -13.03
N ASN A 3 64.52 -35.60 -13.13
CA ASN A 3 63.62 -36.75 -13.07
C ASN A 3 62.25 -36.20 -13.53
N LEU A 4 61.45 -37.10 -14.06
CA LEU A 4 60.02 -37.01 -14.33
C LEU A 4 59.21 -36.33 -13.19
N HIS A 5 57.93 -36.05 -13.49
CA HIS A 5 56.81 -35.76 -12.59
C HIS A 5 56.45 -34.27 -12.41
N LYS A 6 55.34 -33.84 -13.04
CA LYS A 6 54.02 -33.77 -12.37
C LYS A 6 52.97 -33.23 -13.34
N LEU A 7 52.11 -34.13 -13.82
CA LEU A 7 50.80 -33.78 -14.35
C LEU A 7 50.03 -33.08 -13.22
N ALA A 8 49.78 -31.77 -13.37
CA ALA A 8 48.90 -31.04 -12.47
C ALA A 8 47.45 -31.39 -12.83
N LEU A 9 46.80 -32.14 -11.94
CA LEU A 9 45.36 -32.32 -11.89
C LEU A 9 44.71 -30.93 -11.78
N ILE A 10 44.10 -30.44 -12.85
CA ILE A 10 43.26 -29.24 -12.78
C ILE A 10 41.98 -29.66 -12.06
N SER A 11 41.96 -29.38 -10.77
CA SER A 11 40.77 -29.43 -9.91
C SER A 11 39.62 -28.74 -10.63
N THR A 12 38.55 -29.48 -10.94
CA THR A 12 37.31 -28.93 -11.44
C THR A 12 36.71 -28.06 -10.35
N ILE A 13 37.01 -26.76 -10.40
CA ILE A 13 36.35 -25.74 -9.59
C ILE A 13 34.86 -25.93 -9.88
N SER A 14 34.14 -26.44 -8.88
CA SER A 14 32.70 -26.48 -8.92
C SER A 14 32.26 -25.04 -9.07
N PHE A 15 31.76 -24.67 -10.24
CA PHE A 15 31.03 -23.43 -10.45
C PHE A 15 29.76 -23.56 -9.62
N GLY A 16 29.89 -23.27 -8.32
CA GLY A 16 28.75 -23.00 -7.46
C GLY A 16 27.99 -21.89 -8.16
N PHE A 17 26.88 -22.24 -8.78
CA PHE A 17 25.84 -21.30 -9.13
C PHE A 17 25.40 -20.68 -7.81
N PHE A 18 26.05 -19.56 -7.45
CA PHE A 18 25.52 -18.63 -6.49
C PHE A 18 24.19 -18.16 -7.08
N THR A 19 23.12 -18.84 -6.71
CA THR A 19 21.77 -18.33 -6.87
C THR A 19 21.67 -17.12 -5.95
N GLN A 20 22.06 -15.96 -6.48
CA GLN A 20 21.74 -14.70 -5.86
C GLN A 20 20.22 -14.58 -5.92
N ALA A 21 19.57 -14.98 -4.84
CA ALA A 21 18.21 -14.57 -4.56
C ALA A 21 18.25 -13.05 -4.40
N ASN A 22 17.94 -12.32 -5.46
CA ASN A 22 17.61 -10.90 -5.31
C ASN A 22 16.36 -10.86 -4.45
N PRO A 23 16.39 -10.36 -3.21
CA PRO A 23 15.14 -10.10 -2.51
C PRO A 23 14.35 -9.16 -3.41
N VAL A 24 13.08 -9.48 -3.67
CA VAL A 24 12.11 -8.51 -4.16
C VAL A 24 12.01 -7.47 -3.06
N SER A 25 12.92 -6.50 -3.10
CA SER A 25 12.95 -5.39 -2.18
C SER A 25 11.66 -4.63 -2.43
N ALA A 26 10.84 -4.49 -1.40
CA ALA A 26 9.78 -3.50 -1.40
C ALA A 26 10.46 -2.14 -1.59
N GLN A 27 10.62 -1.73 -2.85
CA GLN A 27 11.41 -0.55 -3.20
C GLN A 27 10.66 0.64 -2.63
N ARG A 28 11.17 1.20 -1.53
CA ARG A 28 10.74 2.52 -1.11
C ARG A 28 11.31 3.49 -2.12
N GLN A 29 10.44 4.18 -2.84
CA GLN A 29 10.86 5.20 -3.78
C GLN A 29 10.80 6.54 -3.08
N ASN A 30 11.92 7.24 -3.07
CA ASN A 30 11.97 8.62 -2.65
C ASN A 30 11.69 9.50 -3.87
N ILE A 31 10.68 10.33 -3.77
CA ILE A 31 10.20 11.21 -4.83
C ILE A 31 10.27 12.62 -4.32
N THR A 32 10.85 13.50 -5.12
CA THR A 32 10.89 14.93 -4.84
C THR A 32 9.76 15.60 -5.62
N CYS A 33 8.84 16.26 -4.90
CA CYS A 33 7.77 17.03 -5.50
C CYS A 33 7.85 18.48 -5.00
N GLN A 34 7.85 19.44 -5.92
CA GLN A 34 7.99 20.86 -5.59
C GLN A 34 7.05 21.76 -6.39
N SER A 35 6.45 22.71 -5.67
CA SER A 35 5.64 23.78 -6.25
C SER A 35 6.57 24.78 -6.96
N GLN A 36 6.31 25.02 -8.24
CA GLN A 36 7.06 25.99 -9.02
C GLN A 36 6.35 27.34 -9.00
N ARG A 37 7.07 28.41 -8.63
CA ARG A 37 6.52 29.79 -8.54
C ARG A 37 5.24 29.89 -7.71
N GLY A 38 5.13 29.09 -6.66
CA GLY A 38 3.96 29.09 -5.77
C GLY A 38 2.69 28.49 -6.38
N ARG A 39 2.80 27.76 -7.49
CA ARG A 39 1.66 27.12 -8.17
C ARG A 39 1.50 25.66 -7.74
N TYR A 40 0.26 25.19 -7.78
CA TYR A 40 -0.08 23.80 -7.60
C TYR A 40 0.72 22.93 -8.58
N GLN A 41 1.34 21.87 -8.06
CA GLN A 41 2.05 20.88 -8.83
C GLN A 41 1.61 19.48 -8.40
N PHE A 42 1.37 18.61 -9.37
CA PHE A 42 1.05 17.21 -9.16
C PHE A 42 2.19 16.32 -9.63
N CYS A 43 2.58 15.36 -8.80
CA CYS A 43 3.57 14.34 -9.11
C CYS A 43 2.86 12.99 -9.15
N ASP A 44 2.68 12.45 -10.36
CA ASP A 44 2.06 11.14 -10.59
C ASP A 44 2.94 10.02 -10.00
N VAL A 45 2.41 9.35 -8.99
CA VAL A 45 3.09 8.23 -8.31
C VAL A 45 2.07 7.28 -7.71
N ASP A 46 2.34 5.97 -7.75
CA ASP A 46 1.54 5.00 -7.01
C ASP A 46 1.72 5.19 -5.49
N THR A 47 0.74 5.84 -4.88
CA THR A 47 0.68 6.12 -3.44
C THR A 47 -0.09 5.04 -2.67
N ARG A 48 -0.52 3.95 -3.30
CA ARG A 48 -1.39 2.94 -2.67
C ARG A 48 -0.73 2.28 -1.46
N GLY A 49 0.60 2.18 -1.45
CA GLY A 49 1.36 1.69 -0.29
C GLY A 49 1.56 2.72 0.84
N GLY A 50 1.02 3.93 0.67
CA GLY A 50 1.15 5.06 1.58
C GLY A 50 2.31 5.99 1.21
N VAL A 51 2.17 7.26 1.60
CA VAL A 51 3.17 8.32 1.41
C VAL A 51 3.68 8.78 2.77
N LYS A 52 5.00 8.92 2.90
CA LYS A 52 5.65 9.49 4.08
C LYS A 52 6.39 10.76 3.70
N PHE A 53 6.18 11.81 4.47
CA PHE A 53 7.01 13.01 4.40
C PHE A 53 8.39 12.69 4.96
N ILE A 54 9.45 12.93 4.18
CA ILE A 54 10.83 12.67 4.60
C ILE A 54 11.49 13.95 5.08
N ARG A 55 11.53 14.98 4.23
CA ARG A 55 12.09 16.28 4.59
C ARG A 55 11.59 17.39 3.68
N GLN A 56 11.56 18.60 4.21
CA GLN A 56 11.33 19.81 3.43
C GLN A 56 12.61 20.20 2.68
N ILE A 57 12.47 20.65 1.44
CA ILE A 57 13.56 21.20 0.62
C ILE A 57 13.29 22.65 0.18
N SER A 58 12.05 23.13 0.28
CA SER A 58 11.69 24.53 0.02
C SER A 58 11.87 25.43 1.25
N ASN A 59 11.92 26.74 1.00
CA ASN A 59 11.82 27.75 2.07
C ASN A 59 10.38 27.98 2.54
N ALA A 60 9.39 27.73 1.66
CA ALA A 60 7.98 27.84 2.03
C ALA A 60 7.53 26.63 2.86
N GLU A 61 6.58 26.86 3.77
CA GLU A 61 6.10 25.87 4.73
C GLU A 61 5.35 24.71 4.06
N CYS A 62 5.72 23.48 4.42
CA CYS A 62 5.07 22.27 3.95
C CYS A 62 4.14 21.68 5.03
N ARG A 63 2.85 22.03 4.98
CA ARG A 63 1.80 21.55 5.88
C ARG A 63 0.84 20.61 5.16
N LYS A 64 0.70 19.38 5.68
CA LYS A 64 -0.21 18.36 5.13
C LYS A 64 -1.65 18.88 5.15
N GLY A 65 -2.35 18.76 4.03
CA GLY A 65 -3.73 19.23 3.85
C GLY A 65 -3.85 20.74 3.57
N SER A 66 -2.75 21.50 3.53
CA SER A 66 -2.76 22.92 3.18
C SER A 66 -1.87 23.21 1.98
N THR A 67 -0.58 22.89 2.09
CA THR A 67 0.42 23.14 1.03
C THR A 67 0.96 21.87 0.41
N TRP A 68 0.59 20.70 0.93
CA TRP A 68 0.82 19.42 0.26
C TRP A 68 -0.17 18.36 0.71
N GLY A 69 -0.33 17.32 -0.10
CA GLY A 69 -1.14 16.14 0.22
C GLY A 69 -0.91 15.03 -0.81
N TYR A 70 -1.70 13.97 -0.72
CA TYR A 70 -1.68 12.89 -1.71
C TYR A 70 -3.05 12.25 -1.84
N ASP A 71 -3.36 11.75 -3.02
CA ASP A 71 -4.52 10.90 -3.28
C ASP A 71 -4.03 9.53 -3.77
N ARG A 72 -4.90 8.72 -4.39
CA ARG A 72 -4.58 7.36 -4.87
C ARG A 72 -3.68 7.34 -6.13
N ASN A 73 -3.53 8.49 -6.79
CA ASN A 73 -2.90 8.66 -8.09
C ASN A 73 -1.59 9.47 -8.01
N GLY A 74 -1.37 10.22 -6.93
CA GLY A 74 -0.13 10.97 -6.78
C GLY A 74 -0.07 11.89 -5.56
N ILE A 75 1.01 12.66 -5.52
CA ILE A 75 1.30 13.66 -4.49
C ILE A 75 1.10 15.03 -5.10
N TRP A 76 0.44 15.93 -4.38
CA TRP A 76 0.32 17.33 -4.77
C TRP A 76 1.04 18.24 -3.78
N VAL A 77 1.57 19.35 -4.29
CA VAL A 77 2.21 20.42 -3.52
C VAL A 77 1.78 21.76 -4.07
N ASP A 78 1.65 22.77 -3.21
CA ASP A 78 1.15 24.09 -3.57
C ASP A 78 1.82 25.18 -2.72
N GLN A 79 1.59 26.45 -3.07
CA GLN A 79 2.03 27.63 -2.32
C GLN A 79 3.54 27.67 -2.04
N GLY A 80 4.34 27.07 -2.92
CA GLY A 80 5.80 27.07 -2.84
C GLY A 80 6.39 25.93 -2.01
N CYS A 81 5.56 25.03 -1.48
CA CYS A 81 6.04 23.85 -0.79
C CYS A 81 6.79 22.91 -1.74
N GLY A 82 7.95 22.44 -1.30
CA GLY A 82 8.76 21.42 -1.94
C GLY A 82 9.37 20.51 -0.89
N ALA A 83 9.19 19.21 -1.08
CA ALA A 83 9.63 18.20 -0.14
C ALA A 83 10.01 16.89 -0.83
N GLU A 84 10.77 16.09 -0.10
CA GLU A 84 11.05 14.70 -0.43
C GLU A 84 10.04 13.79 0.30
N PHE A 85 9.46 12.86 -0.45
CA PHE A 85 8.44 11.93 0.00
C PHE A 85 8.89 10.50 -0.26
N SER A 86 8.61 9.59 0.66
CA SER A 86 8.81 8.15 0.44
C SER A 86 7.47 7.50 0.17
N VAL A 87 7.35 6.86 -0.99
CA VAL A 87 6.22 5.99 -1.32
C VAL A 87 6.63 4.53 -1.19
N ARG A 88 5.70 3.69 -0.76
CA ARG A 88 5.88 2.25 -0.80
C ARG A 88 5.25 1.74 -2.10
N ASP A 89 6.07 1.25 -3.01
CA ASP A 89 5.55 0.51 -4.15
C ASP A 89 4.94 -0.81 -3.66
N ARG A 90 3.65 -0.99 -3.87
CA ARG A 90 3.06 -2.33 -3.96
C ARG A 90 3.33 -2.79 -5.39
N GLY A 91 4.50 -3.39 -5.60
CA GLY A 91 5.11 -3.67 -6.90
C GLY A 91 4.14 -3.81 -8.08
N GLY A 92 4.39 -3.00 -9.12
CA GLY A 92 3.77 -3.16 -10.43
C GLY A 92 3.66 -1.84 -11.18
N ASN A 93 4.66 -1.55 -12.01
CA ASN A 93 4.49 -0.96 -13.34
C ASN A 93 5.82 -1.03 -14.11
N ASN A 94 6.03 -2.17 -14.76
CA ASN A 94 7.02 -2.33 -15.82
C ASN A 94 6.57 -1.50 -17.03
N ASN A 95 7.02 -0.25 -17.11
CA ASN A 95 6.91 0.53 -18.33
C ASN A 95 8.23 0.40 -19.10
N ASN A 96 8.17 -0.41 -20.16
CA ASN A 96 8.90 -0.27 -21.42
C ASN A 96 10.45 -0.36 -21.38
N TYR A 97 10.96 -1.57 -21.62
CA TYR A 97 11.99 -1.75 -22.65
C TYR A 97 11.58 -2.89 -23.58
N ASN A 98 11.25 -2.49 -24.81
CA ASN A 98 11.28 -3.30 -26.02
C ASN A 98 12.54 -4.20 -26.06
N SER A 99 12.37 -5.52 -26.10
CA SER A 99 13.24 -6.43 -26.85
C SER A 99 12.57 -7.78 -27.05
N ASN A 100 12.21 -7.97 -28.31
CA ASN A 100 11.95 -9.21 -29.03
C ASN A 100 12.81 -10.42 -28.58
N SER A 101 12.15 -11.57 -28.35
CA SER A 101 12.60 -12.96 -28.56
C SER A 101 11.76 -13.84 -27.61
N GLY A 102 10.74 -14.58 -28.04
CA GLY A 102 10.77 -15.56 -29.10
C GLY A 102 10.83 -16.96 -28.48
N GLY A 103 9.72 -17.72 -28.53
CA GLY A 103 9.72 -19.17 -28.33
C GLY A 103 8.87 -19.70 -27.17
N SER A 104 7.74 -20.32 -27.52
CA SER A 104 6.99 -21.29 -26.73
C SER A 104 7.60 -22.70 -26.83
N ASP A 105 7.29 -23.54 -25.83
CA ASP A 105 7.31 -25.02 -25.82
C ASP A 105 8.65 -25.78 -25.92
N THR A 106 9.26 -26.03 -24.74
CA THR A 106 9.95 -27.29 -24.45
C THR A 106 9.72 -27.70 -23.00
N ALA A 107 8.96 -28.78 -22.82
CA ALA A 107 8.82 -29.50 -21.56
C ALA A 107 10.13 -30.20 -21.16
N ALA A 108 10.45 -30.25 -19.87
CA ALA A 108 11.32 -31.30 -19.31
C ALA A 108 10.98 -31.55 -17.83
N ILE A 109 10.17 -32.59 -17.64
CA ILE A 109 10.01 -33.36 -16.41
C ILE A 109 11.39 -33.93 -16.05
N ILE A 110 11.99 -33.44 -14.96
CA ILE A 110 13.15 -34.03 -14.27
C ILE A 110 12.94 -33.64 -12.81
N GLY A 111 12.29 -34.40 -11.93
CA GLY A 111 12.53 -35.80 -11.61
C GLY A 111 12.86 -35.87 -10.11
N GLY A 112 11.83 -36.02 -9.26
CA GLY A 112 11.92 -36.77 -8.00
C GLY A 112 12.12 -36.05 -6.64
N VAL A 113 11.17 -36.35 -5.71
CA VAL A 113 11.30 -36.78 -4.28
C VAL A 113 11.85 -35.76 -3.24
N LEU A 114 11.48 -35.63 -1.94
CA LEU A 114 10.87 -36.47 -0.89
C LEU A 114 10.05 -35.64 0.12
N ALA A 115 8.84 -36.11 0.47
CA ALA A 115 8.15 -35.76 1.70
C ALA A 115 8.64 -36.69 2.83
N VAL A 116 9.15 -36.14 3.93
CA VAL A 116 9.39 -36.88 5.18
C VAL A 116 9.02 -36.01 6.38
N GLY A 117 8.00 -36.46 7.11
CA GLY A 117 8.01 -36.52 8.57
C GLY A 117 7.68 -35.24 9.35
N ALA A 118 6.47 -35.20 9.90
CA ALA A 118 6.01 -34.22 10.86
C ALA A 118 6.74 -34.30 12.22
N ILE A 119 7.05 -33.15 12.81
CA ILE A 119 7.12 -32.99 14.28
C ILE A 119 6.11 -31.90 14.64
N ALA A 120 5.16 -32.29 15.49
CA ALA A 120 4.14 -31.45 16.06
C ALA A 120 4.76 -30.33 16.91
N ALA A 121 4.69 -29.09 16.44
CA ALA A 121 4.66 -27.95 17.35
C ALA A 121 3.20 -27.74 17.74
N ALA A 122 2.82 -28.26 18.90
CA ALA A 122 1.59 -27.87 19.57
C ALA A 122 1.72 -26.40 20.01
N ILE A 123 1.47 -25.48 19.08
CA ILE A 123 1.12 -24.10 19.44
C ILE A 123 -0.39 -24.09 19.62
N ALA A 124 -0.81 -24.22 20.88
CA ALA A 124 -2.16 -23.95 21.32
C ALA A 124 -2.56 -22.54 20.86
N SER A 125 -3.39 -22.46 19.83
CA SER A 125 -4.10 -21.24 19.49
C SER A 125 -5.49 -21.36 20.10
N GLY A 126 -5.59 -21.02 21.38
CA GLY A 126 -6.84 -20.60 21.97
C GLY A 126 -7.31 -19.34 21.27
N SER A 127 -8.12 -19.48 20.21
CA SER A 127 -8.88 -18.37 19.63
C SER A 127 -10.22 -18.27 20.33
N ASN A 128 -10.19 -17.87 21.59
CA ASN A 128 -11.29 -17.07 22.12
C ASN A 128 -10.95 -15.62 21.78
N ASN A 129 -11.55 -15.04 20.74
CA ASN A 129 -11.89 -13.63 20.86
C ASN A 129 -13.03 -13.19 19.94
N SER A 130 -14.17 -12.99 20.59
CA SER A 130 -15.10 -11.89 20.43
C SER A 130 -15.58 -11.57 19.03
N ASN A 131 -16.77 -12.11 18.76
CA ASN A 131 -17.89 -11.38 18.19
C ASN A 131 -17.78 -9.86 18.43
N ASN A 132 -17.56 -9.11 17.36
CA ASN A 132 -18.15 -7.80 17.22
C ASN A 132 -19.12 -7.87 16.05
N ASN A 133 -20.23 -8.58 16.26
CA ASN A 133 -21.46 -8.22 15.58
C ASN A 133 -21.94 -6.91 16.19
N SER A 134 -21.39 -5.79 15.73
CA SER A 134 -22.07 -4.51 15.86
C SER A 134 -23.20 -4.49 14.84
N ASN A 135 -24.28 -5.17 15.19
CA ASN A 135 -25.61 -4.85 14.71
C ASN A 135 -25.88 -3.40 15.12
N ASN A 136 -25.55 -2.45 14.26
CA ASN A 136 -26.19 -1.14 14.32
C ASN A 136 -27.31 -1.15 13.28
N ASN A 137 -28.41 -1.79 13.67
CA ASN A 137 -29.70 -1.52 13.06
C ASN A 137 -30.09 -0.10 13.43
N ASN A 138 -29.82 0.85 12.54
CA ASN A 138 -30.62 2.06 12.45
C ASN A 138 -31.06 2.25 11.00
N SER A 139 -32.07 1.49 10.62
CA SER A 139 -32.99 1.85 9.57
C SER A 139 -33.75 3.10 10.00
N SER A 140 -33.25 4.28 9.62
CA SER A 140 -34.04 5.50 9.65
C SER A 140 -33.78 6.24 8.35
N PHE A 141 -34.86 6.56 7.64
CA PHE A 141 -34.92 7.19 6.32
C PHE A 141 -34.45 8.65 6.32
N ASN A 142 -33.30 8.90 6.94
CA ASN A 142 -32.56 10.13 6.77
C ASN A 142 -31.29 9.74 6.03
N ASP A 143 -31.01 10.45 4.94
CA ASP A 143 -29.77 10.28 4.17
C ASP A 143 -28.52 10.56 5.02
N THR A 144 -28.69 11.03 6.25
CA THR A 144 -27.65 11.27 7.24
C THR A 144 -27.39 10.03 8.12
N ILE A 145 -26.20 9.46 7.99
CA ILE A 145 -25.69 8.28 8.70
C ILE A 145 -24.57 8.71 9.64
N THR A 146 -24.61 8.28 10.89
CA THR A 146 -23.48 8.49 11.83
C THR A 146 -22.55 7.29 11.78
N CYS A 147 -21.28 7.50 11.46
CA CYS A 147 -20.26 6.46 11.43
C CYS A 147 -18.99 6.93 12.17
N GLY A 148 -18.35 6.04 12.92
CA GLY A 148 -17.22 6.42 13.75
C GLY A 148 -16.25 5.30 14.12
N SER A 149 -14.96 5.64 14.14
CA SER A 149 -13.87 4.84 14.67
C SER A 149 -13.47 5.37 16.06
N ASP A 150 -14.01 4.85 17.15
CA ASP A 150 -13.68 5.33 18.51
C ASP A 150 -12.28 4.91 18.98
N ARG A 151 -11.83 3.70 18.60
CA ARG A 151 -10.55 3.13 19.03
C ARG A 151 -9.43 3.28 18.00
N GLY A 152 -9.65 4.09 16.98
CA GLY A 152 -8.69 4.30 15.89
C GLY A 152 -8.59 3.15 14.89
N ASN A 153 -9.44 2.14 14.99
CA ASN A 153 -9.48 1.00 14.09
C ASN A 153 -10.43 1.25 12.91
N PHE A 154 -10.19 0.55 11.81
CA PHE A 154 -11.09 0.56 10.65
C PHE A 154 -12.48 0.08 11.07
N ILE A 155 -13.49 0.93 10.84
CA ILE A 155 -14.90 0.65 11.06
C ILE A 155 -15.63 0.84 9.74
N ARG A 156 -16.51 -0.12 9.42
CA ARG A 156 -17.40 -0.03 8.27
C ARG A 156 -18.84 0.06 8.75
N CYS A 157 -19.53 1.10 8.31
CA CYS A 157 -20.95 1.30 8.53
C CYS A 157 -21.70 0.87 7.28
N ASN A 158 -22.37 -0.26 7.40
CA ASN A 158 -23.09 -0.88 6.31
C ASN A 158 -24.28 0.02 5.92
N THR A 159 -24.31 0.47 4.67
CA THR A 159 -25.40 1.31 4.14
C THR A 159 -25.61 1.02 2.65
N ASN A 160 -26.81 1.31 2.16
CA ASN A 160 -27.20 1.08 0.79
C ASN A 160 -26.87 2.30 -0.08
N ILE A 161 -25.74 2.26 -0.78
CA ILE A 161 -25.27 3.30 -1.70
C ILE A 161 -25.47 2.83 -3.13
N ARG A 162 -26.36 3.50 -3.88
CA ARG A 162 -26.68 3.16 -5.27
C ARG A 162 -25.65 3.74 -6.23
N ARG A 163 -25.65 3.25 -7.47
CA ARG A 163 -24.87 3.88 -8.55
C ARG A 163 -25.42 5.28 -8.81
N GLY A 164 -24.60 6.31 -8.63
CA GLY A 164 -24.97 7.71 -8.79
C GLY A 164 -25.02 8.48 -7.47
N ASP A 165 -25.17 7.77 -6.35
CA ASP A 165 -25.20 8.39 -5.03
C ASP A 165 -23.81 8.97 -4.68
N ARG A 166 -23.80 10.16 -4.09
CA ARG A 166 -22.59 10.80 -3.55
C ARG A 166 -22.71 10.91 -2.05
N VAL A 167 -21.68 10.46 -1.33
CA VAL A 167 -21.63 10.61 0.12
C VAL A 167 -20.73 11.79 0.46
N VAL A 168 -21.23 12.70 1.30
CA VAL A 168 -20.47 13.85 1.81
C VAL A 168 -20.41 13.81 3.32
N LEU A 169 -19.31 14.28 3.91
CA LEU A 169 -19.22 14.52 5.33
C LEU A 169 -20.02 15.79 5.68
N ARG A 170 -21.14 15.63 6.39
CA ARG A 170 -22.01 16.75 6.78
C ARG A 170 -21.55 17.41 8.07
N ARG A 171 -21.16 16.62 9.06
CA ARG A 171 -20.70 17.12 10.37
C ARG A 171 -19.62 16.20 10.92
N GLN A 172 -18.46 16.78 11.24
CA GLN A 172 -17.42 16.07 11.97
C GLN A 172 -17.78 15.99 13.46
N LEU A 173 -17.69 14.79 14.03
CA LEU A 173 -17.99 14.50 15.44
C LEU A 173 -16.73 14.23 16.27
N SER A 174 -15.62 13.87 15.62
CA SER A 174 -14.34 13.62 16.27
C SER A 174 -13.38 14.80 16.19
N ASN A 175 -12.45 14.90 17.14
CA ASN A 175 -11.29 15.80 17.05
C ASN A 175 -10.24 15.31 16.04
N SER A 176 -10.22 14.00 15.76
CA SER A 176 -9.46 13.38 14.67
C SER A 176 -10.00 13.82 13.31
N GLY A 177 -9.08 14.09 12.38
CA GLY A 177 -9.41 14.56 11.04
C GLY A 177 -10.19 13.53 10.22
N CYS A 178 -11.23 14.01 9.53
CA CYS A 178 -12.05 13.21 8.62
C CYS A 178 -11.80 13.63 7.17
N TRP A 179 -10.78 13.06 6.54
CA TRP A 179 -10.36 13.36 5.17
C TRP A 179 -10.79 12.24 4.22
N GLN A 180 -11.49 12.62 3.15
CA GLN A 180 -11.98 11.64 2.17
C GLN A 180 -10.82 10.95 1.47
N GLY A 181 -10.89 9.62 1.34
CA GLY A 181 -9.85 8.79 0.75
C GLY A 181 -8.70 8.45 1.70
N GLU A 182 -8.64 9.06 2.89
CA GLU A 182 -7.62 8.77 3.89
C GLU A 182 -8.21 8.16 5.17
N THR A 183 -9.07 8.91 5.87
CA THR A 183 -9.66 8.46 7.14
C THR A 183 -11.14 8.14 7.02
N TRP A 184 -11.74 8.42 5.87
CA TRP A 184 -13.05 7.90 5.50
C TRP A 184 -13.20 7.83 4.00
N ASP A 185 -14.05 6.94 3.50
CA ASP A 185 -14.52 6.93 2.13
C ASP A 185 -15.81 6.09 2.05
N TYR A 186 -16.32 5.87 0.85
CA TYR A 186 -17.49 5.03 0.65
C TYR A 186 -17.39 4.17 -0.61
N ASP A 187 -18.06 3.03 -0.56
CA ASP A 187 -18.21 2.13 -1.70
C ASP A 187 -19.60 1.47 -1.67
N ARG A 188 -19.84 0.48 -2.54
CA ARG A 188 -21.12 -0.22 -2.63
C ARG A 188 -21.53 -0.95 -1.35
N ASN A 189 -20.57 -1.28 -0.49
CA ASN A 189 -20.78 -1.95 0.79
C ASN A 189 -20.90 -0.96 1.95
N GLY A 190 -21.00 0.35 1.66
CA GLY A 190 -21.24 1.39 2.65
C GLY A 190 -20.05 2.31 2.89
N ILE A 191 -20.12 3.01 4.02
CA ILE A 191 -19.13 4.04 4.41
C ILE A 191 -18.13 3.37 5.33
N TRP A 192 -16.85 3.65 5.16
CA TRP A 192 -15.83 3.27 6.12
C TRP A 192 -15.15 4.50 6.71
N VAL A 193 -14.70 4.36 7.95
CA VAL A 193 -13.95 5.35 8.70
C VAL A 193 -12.79 4.67 9.42
N ASP A 194 -11.68 5.37 9.60
CA ASP A 194 -10.46 4.85 10.18
C ASP A 194 -9.72 5.94 10.98
N GLN A 195 -8.69 5.55 11.73
CA GLN A 195 -7.78 6.49 12.41
C GLN A 195 -8.47 7.51 13.33
N GLY A 196 -9.59 7.12 13.93
CA GLY A 196 -10.31 7.97 14.87
C GLY A 196 -11.42 8.79 14.24
N CYS A 197 -11.59 8.79 12.91
CA CYS A 197 -12.59 9.61 12.25
C CYS A 197 -14.01 9.21 12.67
N ARG A 198 -14.80 10.20 13.10
CA ARG A 198 -16.22 10.08 13.43
C ARG A 198 -16.98 11.24 12.84
N GLY A 199 -18.08 10.94 12.17
CA GLY A 199 -18.85 11.95 11.46
C GLY A 199 -20.27 11.53 11.16
N GLN A 200 -21.09 12.53 10.85
CA GLN A 200 -22.35 12.36 10.14
C GLN A 200 -22.10 12.54 8.65
N PHE A 201 -22.48 11.52 7.89
CA PHE A 201 -22.32 11.42 6.45
C PHE A 201 -23.69 11.51 5.79
N GLU A 202 -23.82 12.29 4.73
CA GLU A 202 -25.07 12.47 4.01
C GLU A 202 -24.99 11.85 2.62
N ILE A 203 -25.96 10.99 2.28
CA ILE A 203 -26.11 10.37 0.97
C ILE A 203 -26.96 11.28 0.08
N ILE A 204 -26.30 11.99 -0.83
CA ILE A 204 -26.95 12.81 -1.85
C ILE A 204 -27.31 11.89 -3.02
N ARG A 205 -28.60 11.80 -3.35
CA ARG A 205 -29.13 11.08 -4.51
C ARG A 205 -29.34 12.00 -5.70
#